data_AF-A0A933SM99-F1
#
_entry.id   AF-A0A933SM99-F1
#
_cell.length_a   1.000
_cell.length_b   1.000
_cell.length_c   1.000
_cell.angle_alpha   90.00
_cell.angle_beta   90.00
_cell.angle_gamma   90.00
#
_symmetry.space_group_name_H-M   'P 1'
#
loop_
_entity.id
_entity.type
_entity.pdbx_description
1 polymer ?
#
loop_
_entity_poly.entity_id
_entity_poly.type
_entity_poly.pdbx_seq_one_letter_code
_entity_poly.pdbx_strand_id
1 'polypeptide(L)'
;FGIFASTLTENQVVAAVLSFGVLLFFWMAGYSINFVNSSLVNVLSYIALTQHLESFAKGVIDSGDIIYYLNFTMLCIFLSLRALESKKWRG
;
A
#
# COMPACT_ATOMS: atom_id res chain seq x y z
N PHE A 1 2.69 4.57 -3.48
CA PHE A 1 1.78 4.02 -4.50
C PHE A 1 1.34 5.06 -5.56
N GLY A 2 0.88 6.25 -5.19
CA GLY A 2 0.40 7.24 -6.18
C GLY A 2 1.40 7.59 -7.29
N ILE A 3 2.68 7.77 -6.96
CA ILE A 3 3.75 7.98 -7.94
C ILE A 3 3.86 6.80 -8.90
N PHE A 4 3.82 5.57 -8.40
CA PHE A 4 3.83 4.35 -9.21
C PHE A 4 2.63 4.29 -10.16
N ALA A 5 1.42 4.53 -9.66
CA ALA A 5 0.21 4.54 -10.47
C ALA A 5 0.31 5.57 -11.62
N SER A 6 0.85 6.76 -11.35
CA SER A 6 1.10 7.78 -12.38
C SER A 6 2.14 7.39 -13.41
N THR A 7 3.13 6.54 -13.08
CA THR A 7 4.08 6.03 -14.08
C THR A 7 3.46 4.99 -15.02
N LEU A 8 2.39 4.31 -14.59
CA LEU A 8 1.77 3.21 -15.33
C LEU A 8 0.76 3.71 -16.39
N THR A 9 0.17 4.88 -16.20
CA THR A 9 -0.84 5.45 -17.10
C THR A 9 -0.52 6.90 -17.45
N GLU A 10 -0.76 7.28 -18.71
CA GLU A 10 -0.61 8.66 -19.18
C GLU A 10 -1.83 9.53 -18.82
N ASN A 11 -2.94 8.89 -18.45
CA ASN A 11 -4.15 9.58 -18.04
C ASN A 11 -4.19 9.71 -16.50
N GLN A 12 -4.07 10.95 -16.01
CA GLN A 12 -4.11 11.29 -14.58
C GLN A 12 -5.38 10.80 -13.88
N VAL A 13 -6.53 10.78 -14.58
CA VAL A 13 -7.79 10.27 -14.01
C VAL A 13 -7.69 8.77 -13.72
N VAL A 14 -7.11 8.00 -14.63
CA VAL A 14 -6.90 6.55 -14.44
C VAL A 14 -5.89 6.31 -13.32
N ALA A 15 -4.84 7.13 -13.19
CA ALA A 15 -3.88 7.03 -12.09
C ALA A 15 -4.52 7.29 -10.73
N ALA A 16 -5.41 8.29 -10.67
CA ALA A 16 -6.16 8.62 -9.46
C ALA A 16 -7.11 7.49 -9.06
N VAL A 17 -7.87 6.92 -10.00
CA VAL A 17 -8.77 5.79 -9.75
C VAL A 17 -8.02 4.55 -9.27
N LEU A 18 -6.88 4.22 -9.88
CA LEU A 18 -6.02 3.12 -9.43
C LEU A 18 -5.48 3.35 -8.03
N SER A 19 -5.00 4.56 -7.75
CA SER A 19 -4.51 4.94 -6.42
C SER A 19 -5.61 4.79 -5.37
N PHE A 20 -6.78 5.35 -5.65
CA PHE A 20 -7.94 5.28 -4.77
C PHE A 20 -8.41 3.84 -4.55
N GLY A 21 -8.47 3.01 -5.60
CA GLY A 21 -8.86 1.61 -5.50
C GLY A 21 -7.94 0.80 -4.60
N VAL A 22 -6.63 1.02 -4.67
CA VAL A 22 -5.67 0.35 -3.79
C VAL A 22 -5.79 0.83 -2.35
N LEU A 23 -6.00 2.13 -2.11
CA LEU A 23 -6.30 2.63 -0.76
C LEU A 23 -7.56 1.99 -0.19
N LEU A 24 -8.63 1.90 -0.99
CA LEU A 24 -9.90 1.31 -0.58
C LEU A 24 -9.75 -0.19 -0.27
N PHE A 25 -8.96 -0.92 -1.07
CA PHE A 25 -8.65 -2.33 -0.82
C PHE A 25 -7.93 -2.52 0.53
N PHE A 26 -6.90 -1.72 0.82
CA PHE A 26 -6.22 -1.77 2.12
C PHE A 26 -7.16 -1.42 3.29
N TRP A 27 -8.06 -0.46 3.08
CA TRP A 27 -9.05 -0.09 4.08
C TRP A 27 -10.04 -1.23 4.37
N MET A 28 -10.57 -1.87 3.34
CA MET A 28 -11.46 -3.04 3.50
C MET A 28 -10.74 -4.25 4.11
N ALA A 29 -9.47 -4.47 3.76
CA ALA A 29 -8.67 -5.55 4.35
C ALA A 29 -8.53 -5.39 5.87
N GLY A 30 -8.34 -4.15 6.35
CA GLY A 30 -8.33 -3.87 7.79
C GLY A 30 -9.68 -4.05 8.47
N TYR A 31 -10.77 -3.63 7.83
CA TYR A 31 -12.12 -3.85 8.39
C TYR A 31 -12.45 -5.35 8.50
N SER A 32 -12.01 -6.14 7.52
CA SER A 32 -12.26 -7.58 7.46
C SER A 32 -11.63 -8.35 8.61
N ILE A 33 -10.62 -7.82 9.31
CA ILE A 33 -9.98 -8.47 10.47
C ILE A 33 -11.00 -8.88 11.53
N ASN A 34 -12.03 -8.06 11.74
CA ASN A 34 -13.08 -8.32 12.73
C ASN A 34 -14.00 -9.50 12.37
N PHE A 35 -13.93 -10.01 11.13
CA PHE A 35 -14.77 -11.08 10.62
C PHE A 35 -14.02 -12.41 10.38
N VAL A 36 -12.70 -12.46 10.59
CA VAL A 36 -11.88 -13.65 10.29
C VAL A 36 -11.42 -14.37 11.56
N ASN A 37 -11.13 -15.66 11.42
CA ASN A 37 -10.69 -16.54 12.50
C ASN A 37 -9.32 -16.12 13.07
N SER A 38 -9.04 -16.41 14.35
CA SER A 38 -7.87 -15.90 15.09
C SER A 38 -6.51 -16.17 14.42
N SER A 39 -6.35 -17.27 13.67
CA SER A 39 -5.11 -17.56 12.93
C SER A 39 -4.91 -16.64 11.70
N LEU A 40 -5.99 -16.25 11.03
CA LEU A 40 -5.96 -15.32 9.89
C LEU A 40 -5.91 -13.87 10.36
N VAL A 41 -6.42 -13.57 11.56
CA VAL A 41 -6.31 -12.26 12.21
C VAL A 41 -4.84 -11.85 12.35
N ASN A 42 -3.94 -12.72 12.83
CA ASN A 42 -2.51 -12.34 12.95
C ASN A 42 -1.87 -11.96 11.60
N VAL A 43 -2.20 -12.69 10.53
CA VAL A 43 -1.65 -12.42 9.19
C VAL A 43 -2.26 -11.15 8.59
N LEU A 44 -3.58 -10.98 8.70
CA LEU A 44 -4.24 -9.76 8.24
C LEU A 44 -3.85 -8.55 9.06
N SER A 45 -3.68 -8.67 10.37
CA SER A 45 -3.20 -7.60 11.26
C SER A 45 -1.80 -7.12 10.86
N TYR A 46 -0.95 -8.03 10.36
CA TYR A 46 0.37 -7.67 9.83
C TYR A 46 0.29 -6.95 8.47
N ILE A 47 -0.74 -7.21 7.68
CA ILE A 47 -0.94 -6.64 6.33
C ILE A 47 -1.77 -5.35 6.38
N ALA A 48 -2.64 -5.20 7.38
CA ALA A 48 -3.57 -4.10 7.50
C ALA A 48 -2.90 -2.82 7.98
N LEU A 49 -2.57 -1.97 7.01
CA LEU A 49 -2.13 -0.58 7.20
C LEU A 49 -2.97 0.19 8.23
N THR A 50 -4.26 -0.09 8.31
CA THR A 50 -5.23 0.59 9.18
C THR A 50 -5.01 0.33 10.67
N GLN A 51 -4.52 -0.86 11.05
CA GLN A 51 -4.31 -1.20 12.45
C GLN A 51 -3.04 -0.57 13.01
N HIS A 52 -1.98 -0.50 12.19
CA HIS A 52 -0.78 0.28 12.51
C HIS A 52 -1.10 1.78 12.57
N LEU A 53 -1.94 2.30 11.68
CA LEU A 53 -2.42 3.69 11.73
C LEU A 53 -3.16 4.01 13.03
N GLU A 54 -3.97 3.10 13.57
CA GLU A 54 -4.62 3.27 14.87
C GLU A 54 -3.64 3.27 16.04
N SER A 55 -2.64 2.38 16.06
CA SER A 55 -1.56 2.40 17.06
C SER A 55 -0.77 3.71 16.99
N PHE A 56 -0.45 4.16 15.78
CA PHE A 56 0.24 5.43 15.55
C PHE A 56 -0.58 6.64 16.01
N ALA A 57 -1.90 6.62 15.75
CA ALA A 57 -2.84 7.64 16.23
C ALA A 57 -2.96 7.67 17.76
N LYS A 58 -2.74 6.52 18.42
CA LYS A 58 -2.65 6.40 19.89
C LYS A 58 -1.25 6.74 20.45
N GLY A 59 -0.30 7.11 19.58
CA GLY A 59 1.07 7.48 19.97
C GLY A 59 1.99 6.30 20.26
N VAL A 60 1.57 5.06 19.93
CA VAL A 60 2.40 3.86 20.05
C VAL A 60 3.03 3.59 18.69
N ILE A 61 4.35 3.82 18.59
CA ILE A 61 5.12 3.56 17.37
C ILE A 61 5.89 2.27 17.58
N ASP A 62 5.45 1.18 16.94
CA ASP A 62 6.22 -0.06 16.90
C ASP A 62 7.27 0.01 15.77
N SER A 63 8.44 -0.58 16.02
CA SER A 63 9.51 -0.72 15.02
C SER A 63 9.11 -1.60 13.83
N GLY A 64 8.20 -2.56 14.04
CA GLY A 64 7.67 -3.42 12.96
C GLY A 64 6.92 -2.61 11.90
N ASP A 65 6.13 -1.64 12.33
CA ASP A 65 5.30 -0.81 11.47
C ASP A 65 6.18 0.03 10.53
N ILE A 66 7.23 0.64 11.08
CA ILE A 66 8.18 1.48 10.34
C ILE A 66 8.85 0.67 9.22
N ILE A 67 9.29 -0.57 9.54
CA ILE A 67 9.94 -1.45 8.58
C ILE A 67 8.97 -1.87 7.47
N TYR A 68 7.71 -2.12 7.80
CA TYR A 68 6.68 -2.44 6.81
C TYR A 68 6.43 -1.26 5.85
N TYR A 69 6.22 -0.05 6.38
CA TYR A 69 6.03 1.16 5.56
C TYR A 69 7.24 1.49 4.68
N LEU A 70 8.46 1.31 5.20
CA LEU A 70 9.69 1.50 4.43
C LEU A 70 9.79 0.49 3.29
N ASN A 71 9.57 -0.80 3.55
CA ASN A 71 9.59 -1.83 2.51
C ASN A 71 8.54 -1.56 1.43
N PHE A 72 7.31 -1.24 1.83
CA PHE A 72 6.23 -0.92 0.89
C PHE A 72 6.56 0.29 0.03
N THR A 73 7.16 1.33 0.63
CA THR A 73 7.58 2.54 -0.08
C THR A 73 8.71 2.26 -1.06
N MET A 74 9.76 1.54 -0.63
CA MET A 74 10.87 1.14 -1.49
C MET A 74 10.39 0.27 -2.66
N LEU A 75 9.49 -0.68 -2.42
CA LEU A 75 8.89 -1.52 -3.45
C LEU A 75 8.10 -0.70 -4.46
N CYS A 76 7.28 0.27 -4.00
CA CYS A 76 6.57 1.19 -4.89
C CYS A 76 7.53 2.02 -5.75
N ILE A 77 8.61 2.56 -5.17
CA ILE A 77 9.60 3.37 -5.89
C ILE A 77 10.35 2.51 -6.92
N PHE A 78 10.78 1.31 -6.52
CA PHE A 78 11.44 0.37 -7.42
C PHE A 78 10.57 0.00 -8.61
N LEU A 79 9.29 -0.32 -8.37
CA LEU A 79 8.32 -0.58 -9.43
C LEU A 79 8.08 0.65 -10.33
N SER A 80 8.09 1.86 -9.76
CA SER A 80 7.98 3.12 -10.53
C SER A 80 9.17 3.30 -11.46
N LEU A 81 10.38 3.05 -10.97
CA LEU A 81 11.60 3.11 -11.79
C LEU A 81 11.59 2.08 -12.91
N ARG A 82 11.19 0.84 -12.61
CA ARG A 82 11.05 -0.23 -13.62
C ARG A 82 9.99 0.08 -14.67
N ALA A 83 8.85 0.63 -14.27
CA ALA A 83 7.79 1.05 -15.19
C ALA A 83 8.26 2.19 -16.12
N LEU A 84 9.02 3.14 -15.57
CA LEU A 84 9.61 4.24 -16.33
C LEU A 84 10.69 3.76 -17.31
N GLU A 85 11.58 2.85 -16.89
CA GLU A 85 12.57 2.21 -17.75
C GLU A 85 11.93 1.45 -18.90
N SER A 86 10.85 0.71 -18.64
CA SER A 86 10.09 -0.03 -19.67
C SER A 86 9.46 0.90 -20.71
N LYS A 87 8.90 2.05 -20.29
CA LYS A 87 8.42 3.08 -21.23
C LYS A 87 9.56 3.66 -22.07
N LYS A 88 10.72 3.92 -21.47
CA LYS A 88 11.90 4.46 -22.17
C LYS A 88 12.47 3.50 -23.23
N TRP A 89 12.30 2.18 -23.08
CA TRP A 89 12.77 1.20 -24.07
C TRP A 89 11.76 0.92 -25.19
N ARG A 90 10.52 1.41 -25.06
CA ARG A 90 9.44 1.21 -26.04
C ARG A 90 9.12 2.46 -26.87
N GLY A 91 9.77 3.59 -26.59
CA GLY A 91 9.75 4.82 -27.39
C GLY A 91 11.15 5.12 -27.91
#